data_AF-A0A926MYL4-F1
#
_entry.id   AF-A0A926MYL4-F1
#
_cell.length_a   1.000
_cell.length_b   1.000
_cell.length_c   1.000
_cell.angle_alpha   90.00
_cell.angle_beta   90.00
_cell.angle_gamma   90.00
#
_symmetry.space_group_name_H-M   'P 1'
#
loop_
_entity.id
_entity.type
_entity.pdbx_description
1 polymer ?
#
loop_
_entity_poly.entity_id
_entity_poly.type
_entity_poly.pdbx_seq_one_letter_code
_entity_poly.pdbx_strand_id
1 'polypeptide(L)'
;MGLFNQSKIFLLTNKYQKFILIFFLLVLSVGLLEALFLSPQDYLQGDSVRIMYVHVPSAWISLGIFSLIAFLSILVFIFKNRNLIIIAKSFAPSGFVFTLIALVTGSIWGKPTWGTWWAWDARITTMLILGLFYLMYLLAWRIFEDRNSVVKITSLISIIGAINIPIIKFS
;
A
#
# COMPACT_ATOMS: atom_id res chain seq x y z
N MET A 1 -14.32 33.30 -4.32
CA MET A 1 -15.15 32.10 -4.08
C MET A 1 -14.32 30.90 -4.51
N GLY A 2 -13.58 30.33 -3.56
CA GLY A 2 -12.31 29.64 -3.82
C GLY A 2 -12.42 28.27 -4.50
N LEU A 3 -11.33 27.88 -5.16
CA LEU A 3 -11.07 26.59 -5.82
C LEU A 3 -11.32 25.34 -4.94
N PHE A 4 -11.62 25.50 -3.64
CA PHE A 4 -11.78 24.44 -2.64
C PHE A 4 -13.21 24.32 -2.09
N ASN A 5 -14.24 24.47 -2.94
CA ASN A 5 -15.60 24.16 -2.51
C ASN A 5 -15.81 22.63 -2.49
N GLN A 6 -15.97 22.06 -1.30
CA GLN A 6 -16.11 20.61 -1.08
C GLN A 6 -17.26 19.99 -1.89
N SER A 7 -18.37 20.70 -2.08
CA SER A 7 -19.51 20.21 -2.87
C SER A 7 -19.20 20.12 -4.36
N LYS A 8 -18.49 21.10 -4.91
CA LYS A 8 -18.04 21.09 -6.31
C LYS A 8 -17.01 19.99 -6.56
N ILE A 9 -16.07 19.79 -5.63
CA ILE A 9 -15.08 18.71 -5.72
C ILE A 9 -15.77 17.35 -5.71
N PHE A 10 -16.69 17.12 -4.78
CA PHE A 10 -17.44 15.87 -4.70
C PHE A 10 -18.23 15.55 -5.98
N LEU A 11 -18.95 16.55 -6.51
CA LEU A 11 -19.70 16.41 -7.77
C LEU A 11 -18.80 16.10 -8.97
N LEU A 12 -17.63 16.77 -9.05
CA LEU A 12 -16.65 16.53 -10.09
C LEU A 12 -16.06 15.12 -10.00
N THR A 13 -15.67 14.69 -8.80
CA THR A 13 -15.12 13.35 -8.56
C THR A 13 -16.13 12.28 -8.94
N ASN A 14 -17.39 12.41 -8.53
CA ASN A 14 -18.43 11.43 -8.83
C ASN A 14 -18.72 11.34 -10.35
N LYS A 15 -18.68 12.48 -11.06
CA LYS A 15 -18.85 12.52 -12.52
C LYS A 15 -17.78 11.73 -13.26
N TYR A 16 -16.52 11.85 -12.84
CA TYR A 16 -15.39 11.22 -13.54
C TYR A 16 -14.97 9.87 -12.96
N GLN A 17 -15.47 9.48 -11.78
CA GLN A 17 -15.08 8.23 -11.10
C GLN A 17 -15.20 7.01 -12.01
N LYS A 18 -16.32 6.86 -12.74
CA LYS A 18 -16.54 5.72 -13.64
C LYS A 18 -15.56 5.73 -14.82
N PHE A 19 -15.30 6.90 -15.40
CA PHE A 19 -14.35 7.04 -16.51
C PHE A 19 -12.91 6.74 -16.07
N ILE A 20 -12.51 7.26 -14.90
CA ILE A 20 -11.20 6.97 -14.30
C ILE A 20 -11.05 5.48 -14.02
N LEU A 21 -12.10 4.82 -13.49
CA LEU A 21 -12.09 3.39 -13.22
C LEU A 21 -11.94 2.57 -14.52
N ILE A 22 -12.71 2.89 -15.56
CA ILE A 22 -12.62 2.19 -16.85
C ILE A 22 -11.23 2.36 -17.46
N PHE A 23 -10.70 3.59 -17.46
CA PHE A 23 -9.37 3.88 -17.97
C PHE A 23 -8.29 3.13 -17.17
N PHE A 24 -8.39 3.15 -15.85
CA PHE A 24 -7.50 2.40 -14.96
C PHE A 24 -7.52 0.90 -15.27
N LEU A 25 -8.71 0.30 -15.43
CA LEU A 25 -8.85 -1.12 -15.75
C LEU A 25 -8.23 -1.45 -17.12
N LEU A 26 -8.45 -0.60 -18.12
CA LEU A 26 -7.88 -0.80 -19.46
C LEU A 26 -6.34 -0.78 -19.40
N VAL A 27 -5.76 0.26 -18.80
CA VAL A 27 -4.30 0.39 -18.67
C VAL A 27 -3.72 -0.75 -17.83
N LEU A 28 -4.38 -1.13 -16.74
CA LEU A 28 -3.96 -2.25 -15.89
C LEU A 28 -4.00 -3.57 -16.67
N SER A 29 -5.06 -3.84 -17.44
CA SER A 29 -5.17 -5.06 -18.24
C SER A 29 -4.10 -5.14 -19.31
N VAL A 30 -3.84 -4.06 -20.05
CA VAL A 30 -2.77 -4.01 -21.06
C VAL A 30 -1.41 -4.22 -20.40
N GLY A 31 -1.13 -3.50 -19.30
CA GLY A 31 0.13 -3.65 -18.57
C GLY A 31 0.35 -5.05 -18.01
N LEU A 32 -0.69 -5.71 -17.50
CA LEU A 32 -0.61 -7.10 -17.02
C LEU A 32 -0.39 -8.09 -18.17
N LEU A 33 -1.00 -7.87 -19.34
CA LEU A 33 -0.78 -8.68 -20.52
C LEU A 33 0.67 -8.59 -20.99
N GLU A 34 1.21 -7.37 -21.08
CA GLU A 34 2.61 -7.14 -21.44
C GLU A 34 3.56 -7.77 -20.42
N ALA A 35 3.32 -7.56 -19.13
CA ALA A 35 4.16 -8.05 -18.06
C ALA A 35 4.20 -9.58 -17.94
N LEU A 36 3.03 -10.24 -17.98
CA LEU A 36 2.90 -11.67 -17.64
C LEU A 36 2.97 -12.62 -18.83
N PHE A 37 2.70 -12.13 -20.06
CA PHE A 37 2.64 -12.99 -21.23
C PHE A 37 3.63 -12.60 -22.33
N LEU A 38 3.75 -11.30 -22.62
CA LEU A 38 4.56 -10.84 -23.75
C LEU A 38 6.03 -10.58 -23.38
N SER A 39 6.31 -10.31 -22.10
CA SER A 39 7.68 -10.10 -21.63
C SER A 39 8.56 -11.31 -21.97
N PRO A 40 9.75 -11.10 -22.56
CA PRO A 40 10.69 -12.19 -22.79
C PRO A 40 11.13 -12.81 -21.47
N GLN A 41 11.60 -14.05 -21.55
CA GLN A 41 12.23 -14.73 -20.42
C GLN A 41 13.55 -14.04 -20.06
N ASP A 42 13.83 -13.95 -18.77
CA ASP A 42 15.14 -13.50 -18.29
C ASP A 42 16.18 -14.61 -18.44
N TYR A 43 17.43 -14.24 -18.69
CA TYR A 43 18.54 -15.17 -18.88
C TYR A 43 18.80 -16.08 -17.65
N LEU A 44 18.60 -15.56 -16.43
CA LEU A 44 18.82 -16.31 -15.19
C LEU A 44 17.52 -16.84 -14.59
N GLN A 45 16.46 -16.04 -14.60
CA GLN A 45 15.20 -16.35 -13.90
C GLN A 45 14.13 -17.00 -14.79
N GLY A 46 14.37 -17.08 -16.10
CA GLY A 46 13.39 -17.61 -17.06
C GLY A 46 12.06 -16.84 -16.98
N ASP A 47 10.94 -17.56 -16.95
CA ASP A 47 9.60 -16.96 -16.80
C ASP A 47 9.35 -16.36 -15.41
N SER A 48 10.12 -16.73 -14.38
CA SER A 48 9.88 -16.25 -13.01
C SER A 48 10.05 -14.74 -12.90
N VAL A 49 10.86 -14.12 -13.77
CA VAL A 49 11.05 -12.67 -13.83
C VAL A 49 9.73 -11.94 -14.04
N ARG A 50 8.75 -12.55 -14.73
CA ARG A 50 7.49 -11.89 -15.06
C ARG A 50 6.68 -11.52 -13.81
N ILE A 51 6.85 -12.28 -12.73
CA ILE A 51 6.23 -11.98 -11.42
C ILE A 51 6.77 -10.67 -10.84
N MET A 52 8.03 -10.31 -11.13
CA MET A 52 8.66 -9.09 -10.60
C MET A 52 7.97 -7.80 -11.05
N TYR A 53 7.37 -7.80 -12.25
CA TYR A 53 6.60 -6.66 -12.75
C TYR A 53 5.34 -6.38 -11.93
N VAL A 54 4.83 -7.36 -11.18
CA VAL A 54 3.71 -7.17 -10.25
C VAL A 54 4.23 -7.01 -8.82
N HIS A 55 5.17 -7.86 -8.41
CA HIS A 55 5.71 -7.91 -7.05
C HIS A 55 6.39 -6.61 -6.65
N VAL A 56 7.36 -6.13 -7.45
CA VAL A 56 8.19 -4.99 -7.10
C VAL A 56 7.35 -3.72 -6.98
N PRO A 57 6.51 -3.33 -7.98
CA PRO A 57 5.65 -2.16 -7.84
C PRO A 57 4.69 -2.27 -6.65
N SER A 58 4.14 -3.45 -6.37
CA SER A 58 3.28 -3.67 -5.21
C SER A 58 4.00 -3.41 -3.89
N ALA A 59 5.24 -3.87 -3.76
CA ALA A 59 6.06 -3.60 -2.58
C ALA A 59 6.34 -2.10 -2.42
N TRP A 60 6.70 -1.40 -3.50
CA TRP A 60 6.93 0.05 -3.46
C TRP A 60 5.68 0.85 -3.12
N ILE A 61 4.53 0.51 -3.71
CA ILE A 61 3.25 1.18 -3.42
C ILE A 61 2.84 0.96 -1.96
N SER A 62 3.00 -0.27 -1.46
CA SER A 62 2.77 -0.61 -0.05
C SER A 62 3.61 0.25 0.90
N LEU A 63 4.92 0.38 0.64
CA LEU A 63 5.84 1.20 1.44
C LEU A 63 5.52 2.70 1.33
N GLY A 64 5.23 3.18 0.13
CA GLY A 64 4.91 4.58 -0.14
C GLY A 64 3.60 5.01 0.54
N ILE A 65 2.57 4.17 0.47
CA ILE A 65 1.30 4.45 1.15
C ILE A 65 1.49 4.46 2.67
N PHE A 66 2.23 3.51 3.25
CA PHE A 66 2.43 3.48 4.71
C PHE A 66 3.25 4.68 5.17
N SER A 67 4.28 5.06 4.41
CA SER A 67 5.05 6.29 4.62
C SER A 67 4.15 7.52 4.61
N LEU A 68 3.24 7.62 3.64
CA LEU A 68 2.30 8.73 3.54
C LEU A 68 1.32 8.76 4.72
N ILE A 69 0.79 7.61 5.14
CA ILE A 69 -0.08 7.50 6.32
C ILE A 69 0.66 7.98 7.57
N ALA A 70 1.89 7.50 7.79
CA ALA A 70 2.71 7.92 8.93
C ALA A 70 3.01 9.42 8.91
N PHE A 71 3.38 9.96 7.74
CA PHE A 71 3.62 11.39 7.55
C PHE A 71 2.36 12.22 7.87
N LEU A 72 1.21 11.84 7.33
CA LEU A 72 -0.07 12.50 7.63
C LEU A 72 -0.41 12.43 9.12
N SER A 73 -0.17 11.29 9.78
CA SER A 73 -0.36 11.11 11.22
C SER A 73 0.54 12.04 12.06
N ILE A 74 1.78 12.28 11.64
CA ILE A 74 2.67 13.28 12.27
C ILE A 74 2.09 14.68 12.11
N LEU A 75 1.64 15.02 10.89
CA LEU A 75 1.02 16.33 10.62
C LEU A 75 -0.26 16.55 11.44
N VAL A 76 -1.02 15.50 11.75
CA VAL A 76 -2.18 15.58 12.65
C VAL A 76 -1.77 16.04 14.05
N PHE A 77 -0.64 15.57 14.59
CA PHE A 77 -0.16 16.01 15.90
C PHE A 77 0.33 17.47 15.89
N ILE A 78 1.02 17.88 14.83
CA ILE A 78 1.57 19.23 14.70
C ILE A 78 0.46 20.26 14.47
N PHE A 79 -0.37 20.04 13.45
CA PHE A 79 -1.35 21.02 12.99
C PHE A 79 -2.74 20.83 13.60
N LYS A 80 -2.99 19.74 14.33
CA LYS A 80 -4.30 19.40 14.92
C LYS A 80 -5.44 19.38 13.89
N ASN A 81 -5.11 19.19 12.61
CA ASN A 81 -6.07 19.19 11.52
C ASN A 81 -6.68 17.79 11.33
N ARG A 82 -7.97 17.67 11.63
CA ARG A 82 -8.72 16.42 11.56
C ARG A 82 -8.95 15.91 10.14
N ASN A 83 -8.78 16.73 9.10
CA ASN A 83 -8.97 16.25 7.73
C ASN A 83 -7.84 15.30 7.31
N LEU A 84 -6.62 15.50 7.83
CA LEU A 84 -5.44 14.71 7.48
C LEU A 84 -5.60 13.24 7.91
N ILE A 85 -6.22 12.98 9.07
CA ILE A 85 -6.42 11.61 9.55
C ILE A 85 -7.48 10.86 8.74
N ILE A 86 -8.47 11.57 8.18
CA ILE A 86 -9.48 10.99 7.30
C ILE A 86 -8.84 10.59 5.97
N ILE A 87 -7.94 11.44 5.44
CA ILE A 87 -7.14 11.13 4.25
C ILE A 87 -6.26 9.91 4.52
N ALA A 88 -5.53 9.87 5.63
CA ALA A 88 -4.70 8.73 6.01
C ALA A 88 -5.51 7.42 6.10
N LYS A 89 -6.69 7.47 6.76
CA LYS A 89 -7.63 6.35 6.84
C LYS A 89 -8.05 5.85 5.46
N SER A 90 -8.30 6.75 4.52
CA SER A 90 -8.75 6.37 3.17
C SER A 90 -7.69 5.64 2.35
N PHE A 91 -6.40 5.87 2.63
CA PHE A 91 -5.29 5.19 1.95
C PHE A 91 -5.02 3.78 2.49
N ALA A 92 -5.32 3.52 3.78
CA ALA A 92 -4.94 2.29 4.46
C ALA A 92 -5.44 0.99 3.78
N PRO A 93 -6.69 0.89 3.27
CA PRO A 93 -7.14 -0.32 2.57
C PRO A 93 -6.32 -0.63 1.31
N SER A 94 -6.05 0.39 0.49
CA SER A 94 -5.25 0.21 -0.74
C SER A 94 -3.83 -0.22 -0.42
N GLY A 95 -3.19 0.42 0.56
CA GLY A 95 -1.86 0.04 1.03
C GLY A 95 -1.79 -1.41 1.49
N PHE A 96 -2.77 -1.83 2.30
CA PHE A 96 -2.86 -3.22 2.77
C PHE A 96 -3.02 -4.23 1.64
N VAL A 97 -3.86 -3.94 0.64
CA VAL A 97 -4.02 -4.80 -0.54
C VAL A 97 -2.70 -4.97 -1.28
N PHE A 98 -1.96 -3.89 -1.52
CA PHE A 98 -0.64 -3.98 -2.16
C PHE A 98 0.39 -4.71 -1.30
N THR A 99 0.32 -4.61 0.04
CA THR A 99 1.14 -5.44 0.92
C THR A 99 0.85 -6.93 0.75
N LEU A 100 -0.42 -7.32 0.69
CA LEU A 100 -0.81 -8.72 0.47
C LEU A 100 -0.37 -9.21 -0.91
N ILE A 101 -0.56 -8.41 -1.96
CA ILE A 101 -0.09 -8.74 -3.30
C ILE A 101 1.43 -8.95 -3.28
N ALA A 102 2.20 -8.06 -2.65
CA ALA A 102 3.64 -8.19 -2.55
C ALA A 102 4.06 -9.47 -1.79
N LEU A 103 3.41 -9.79 -0.67
CA LEU A 103 3.69 -11.01 0.10
C LEU A 103 3.40 -12.29 -0.71
N VAL A 104 2.23 -12.36 -1.35
CA VAL A 104 1.83 -13.53 -2.14
C VAL A 104 2.72 -13.70 -3.37
N THR A 105 2.89 -12.64 -4.16
CA THR A 105 3.74 -12.69 -5.37
C THR A 105 5.21 -12.94 -5.04
N GLY A 106 5.71 -12.38 -3.93
CA GLY A 106 7.05 -12.62 -3.44
C GLY A 106 7.26 -14.07 -3.02
N SER A 107 6.26 -14.68 -2.37
CA SER A 107 6.29 -16.11 -2.03
C SER A 107 6.30 -17.02 -3.26
N ILE A 108 5.47 -16.70 -4.26
CA ILE A 108 5.42 -17.44 -5.53
C ILE A 108 6.76 -17.35 -6.26
N TRP A 109 7.38 -16.16 -6.30
CA TRP A 109 8.70 -15.99 -6.91
C TRP A 109 9.84 -16.62 -6.08
N GLY A 110 9.69 -16.67 -4.75
CA GLY A 110 10.68 -17.29 -3.86
C GLY A 110 10.85 -18.79 -4.11
N LYS A 111 9.78 -19.50 -4.48
CA LYS A 111 9.83 -20.96 -4.70
C LYS A 111 10.83 -21.39 -5.79
N PRO A 112 10.79 -20.85 -7.03
CA PRO A 112 11.77 -21.19 -8.06
C PRO A 112 13.16 -20.60 -7.77
N THR A 113 13.26 -19.48 -7.05
CA THR A 113 14.53 -18.77 -6.85
C THR A 113 15.35 -19.31 -5.68
N TRP A 114 14.70 -19.67 -4.56
CA TRP A 114 15.34 -20.10 -3.33
C TRP A 114 14.98 -21.55 -2.92
N GLY A 115 14.12 -22.22 -3.68
CA GLY A 115 13.62 -23.56 -3.35
C GLY A 115 12.54 -23.59 -2.27
N THR A 116 12.22 -22.45 -1.63
CA THR A 116 11.23 -22.31 -0.56
C THR A 116 10.24 -21.18 -0.85
N TRP A 117 9.00 -21.32 -0.39
CA TRP A 117 7.96 -20.30 -0.49
C TRP A 117 8.19 -19.12 0.46
N TRP A 118 8.99 -19.32 1.50
CA TRP A 118 9.25 -18.31 2.50
C TRP A 118 10.68 -18.45 3.02
N ALA A 119 11.44 -17.37 2.88
CA ALA A 119 12.69 -17.19 3.59
C ALA A 119 12.41 -16.31 4.81
N TRP A 120 13.01 -16.67 5.94
CA TRP A 120 12.88 -15.94 7.20
C TRP A 120 13.94 -14.83 7.31
N ASP A 121 14.34 -14.24 6.19
CA ASP A 121 15.26 -13.11 6.19
C ASP A 121 14.55 -11.83 6.66
N ALA A 122 15.36 -10.81 6.95
CA ALA A 122 14.87 -9.56 7.51
C ALA A 122 13.89 -8.86 6.56
N ARG A 123 14.10 -8.87 5.24
CA ARG A 123 13.26 -8.12 4.29
C ARG A 123 11.86 -8.68 4.21
N ILE A 124 11.72 -9.99 4.05
CA ILE A 124 10.41 -10.63 3.90
C ILE A 124 9.66 -10.62 5.23
N THR A 125 10.37 -10.91 6.33
CA THR A 125 9.77 -10.87 7.68
C THR A 125 9.29 -9.47 8.04
N THR A 126 10.07 -8.44 7.73
CA THR A 126 9.66 -7.04 7.98
C THR A 126 8.54 -6.60 7.06
N MET A 127 8.46 -7.10 5.82
CA MET A 127 7.30 -6.88 4.95
C MET A 127 6.01 -7.51 5.52
N LEU A 128 6.10 -8.70 6.13
CA LEU A 128 4.96 -9.30 6.84
C LEU A 128 4.53 -8.44 8.03
N ILE A 129 5.50 -7.98 8.83
CA ILE A 129 5.24 -7.08 9.96
C ILE A 129 4.56 -5.79 9.49
N LEU A 130 4.94 -5.23 8.34
CA LEU A 130 4.24 -4.08 7.75
C LEU A 130 2.78 -4.40 7.44
N GLY A 131 2.49 -5.60 6.91
CA GLY A 131 1.13 -6.07 6.70
C GLY A 131 0.32 -6.16 8.00
N LEU A 132 0.94 -6.59 9.09
CA LEU A 132 0.32 -6.60 10.43
C LEU A 132 0.07 -5.17 10.94
N PHE A 133 0.97 -4.22 10.68
CA PHE A 133 0.73 -2.81 11.01
C PHE A 133 -0.45 -2.21 10.25
N TYR A 134 -0.58 -2.52 8.95
CA TYR A 134 -1.76 -2.13 8.18
C TYR A 134 -3.05 -2.73 8.75
N LEU A 135 -3.03 -4.03 9.07
CA LEU A 135 -4.17 -4.72 9.65
C LEU A 135 -4.56 -4.11 11.00
N MET A 136 -3.58 -3.87 11.88
CA MET A 136 -3.77 -3.24 13.19
C MET A 136 -4.34 -1.82 13.04
N TYR A 137 -3.84 -1.03 12.08
CA TYR A 137 -4.35 0.30 11.78
C TYR A 137 -5.82 0.27 11.35
N LEU A 138 -6.19 -0.65 10.44
CA LEU A 138 -7.56 -0.81 9.95
C LEU A 138 -8.51 -1.31 11.05
N LEU A 139 -8.06 -2.26 11.87
CA LEU A 139 -8.84 -2.78 13.00
C LEU A 139 -9.05 -1.73 14.08
N ALA A 140 -8.05 -0.91 14.39
CA ALA A 140 -8.21 0.20 15.34
C ALA A 140 -9.35 1.15 14.92
N TRP A 141 -9.46 1.44 13.61
CA TRP A 141 -10.58 2.23 13.07
C TRP A 141 -11.95 1.59 13.21
N ARG A 142 -12.02 0.27 13.46
CA ARG A 142 -13.25 -0.49 13.60
C ARG A 142 -13.62 -0.74 15.07
N ILE A 143 -12.62 -0.87 15.95
CA ILE A 143 -12.80 -1.22 17.36
C ILE A 143 -13.05 0.03 18.22
N PHE A 144 -12.33 1.13 17.96
CA PHE A 144 -12.46 2.33 18.77
C PHE A 144 -13.60 3.23 18.27
N GLU A 145 -14.59 3.45 19.13
CA GLU A 145 -15.74 4.32 18.84
C GLU A 145 -15.41 5.80 19.11
N ASP A 146 -14.63 6.09 20.16
CA ASP A 146 -14.25 7.47 20.48
C ASP A 146 -13.30 8.05 19.42
N ARG A 147 -13.70 9.19 18.85
CA ARG A 147 -12.98 9.85 17.76
C ARG A 147 -11.59 10.33 18.17
N ASN A 148 -11.40 10.77 19.42
CA ASN A 148 -10.08 11.25 19.84
C ASN A 148 -9.13 10.07 20.08
N SER A 149 -9.64 9.00 20.70
CA SER A 149 -8.90 7.78 20.97
C SER A 149 -8.47 7.08 19.69
N VAL A 150 -9.37 6.90 18.72
CA VAL A 150 -9.04 6.26 17.45
C VAL A 150 -7.97 7.02 16.68
N VAL A 151 -8.03 8.36 16.66
CA VAL A 151 -7.01 9.22 16.01
C VAL A 151 -5.66 9.04 16.70
N LYS A 152 -5.61 9.10 18.03
CA LYS A 152 -4.36 8.95 18.78
C LYS A 152 -3.72 7.58 18.55
N ILE A 153 -4.51 6.51 18.64
CA ILE A 153 -4.04 5.13 18.52
C ILE A 153 -3.57 4.83 17.09
N THR A 154 -4.37 5.18 16.08
CA THR A 154 -4.01 4.94 14.67
C THR A 154 -2.79 5.77 14.25
N SER A 155 -2.67 7.02 14.73
CA SER A 155 -1.46 7.80 14.50
C SER A 155 -0.23 7.15 15.11
N LEU A 156 -0.31 6.69 16.36
CA LEU A 156 0.80 6.00 17.03
C LEU A 156 1.22 4.71 16.28
N ILE A 157 0.24 3.88 15.90
CA ILE A 157 0.44 2.67 15.11
C ILE A 157 1.24 2.98 13.83
N SER A 158 0.81 4.00 13.07
CA SER A 158 1.47 4.35 11.81
C SER A 158 2.88 4.91 11.99
N ILE A 159 3.11 5.73 13.02
CA ILE A 159 4.43 6.32 13.28
C ILE A 159 5.43 5.25 13.73
N ILE A 160 5.02 4.36 14.66
CA ILE A 160 5.87 3.26 15.10
C ILE A 160 6.13 2.29 13.94
N GLY A 161 5.09 1.96 13.17
CA GLY A 161 5.24 1.08 12.00
C GLY A 161 6.16 1.65 10.93
N ALA A 162 6.30 2.97 10.80
CA ALA A 162 7.18 3.59 9.82
C ALA A 162 8.67 3.31 10.08
N ILE A 163 9.04 2.99 11.33
CA ILE A 163 10.42 2.56 11.69
C ILE A 163 10.80 1.28 10.94
N ASN A 164 9.82 0.46 10.57
CA ASN A 164 10.03 -0.79 9.83
C ASN A 164 10.43 -0.54 8.36
N ILE A 165 10.09 0.62 7.78
CA ILE A 165 10.27 0.91 6.35
C ILE A 165 11.75 0.90 5.93
N PRO A 166 12.68 1.58 6.63
CA PRO A 166 14.10 1.48 6.32
C PRO A 166 14.63 0.05 6.40
N ILE A 167 14.15 -0.75 7.34
CA ILE A 167 14.59 -2.15 7.50
C ILE A 167 14.21 -2.95 6.24
N ILE A 168 12.97 -2.81 5.76
CA ILE A 168 12.54 -3.46 4.51
C ILE A 168 13.41 -3.03 3.32
N LYS A 169 13.81 -1.75 3.25
CA LYS A 169 14.52 -1.21 2.10
C LYS A 169 16.01 -1.58 2.06
N PHE A 170 16.64 -1.68 3.22
CA PHE A 170 18.10 -1.79 3.35
C PHE A 170 18.57 -3.13 3.93
N SER A 171 17.67 -4.09 4.18
CA SER A 171 18.01 -5.47 4.53
C SER A 171 18.09 -6.41 3.34
#